data_AF-A0A9D7IWE9-F1
#
_entry.id   AF-A0A9D7IWE9-F1
#
_cell.length_a   1.000
_cell.length_b   1.000
_cell.length_c   1.000
_cell.angle_alpha   90.00
_cell.angle_beta   90.00
_cell.angle_gamma   90.00
#
_symmetry.space_group_name_H-M   'P 1'
#
loop_
_entity.id
_entity.type
_entity.pdbx_description
1 polymer ?
#
loop_
_entity_poly.entity_id
_entity_poly.type
_entity_poly.pdbx_seq_one_letter_code
_entity_poly.pdbx_strand_id
1 'polypeptide(L)' 'MPATAIYASNTSTSPITGLAEASSRPAQFIGLHFFSPVDRMPPVEISRGKLTSDETLAKADGFCPADQKDSNCRQ' A
#
# COMPACT_ATOMS: atom_id res chain seq x y z
N MET A 1 14.15 -12.63 2.44
CA MET A 1 13.30 -11.57 3.04
C MET A 1 12.82 -12.05 4.40
N PRO A 2 12.83 -11.21 5.45
CA PRO A 2 12.28 -11.58 6.76
C PRO A 2 10.82 -12.01 6.68
N ALA A 3 10.41 -12.92 7.57
CA ALA A 3 9.02 -13.36 7.68
C ALA A 3 8.05 -12.20 7.97
N THR A 4 8.53 -11.12 8.59
CA THR A 4 7.77 -9.92 8.94
C THR A 4 7.75 -8.83 7.85
N ALA A 5 8.49 -9.01 6.75
CA ALA A 5 8.59 -8.01 5.69
C ALA A 5 7.28 -7.88 4.89
N ILE A 6 6.93 -6.64 4.55
CA ILE A 6 5.78 -6.28 3.71
C ILE A 6 6.26 -6.02 2.29
N TYR A 7 5.48 -6.49 1.30
CA TYR A 7 5.63 -6.13 -0.10
C TYR A 7 4.66 -5.01 -0.45
N ALA A 8 5.18 -3.97 -1.09
CA ALA A 8 4.39 -2.86 -1.56
C ALA A 8 4.56 -2.69 -3.08
N SER A 9 3.46 -2.43 -3.79
CA SER A 9 3.44 -2.14 -5.22
C SER A 9 3.08 -0.68 -5.47
N ASN A 10 3.85 0.00 -6.31
CA ASN A 10 3.61 1.39 -6.75
C ASN A 10 2.82 1.46 -8.07
N THR A 11 1.86 0.56 -8.26
CA THR A 11 1.03 0.56 -9.48
C THR A 11 -0.11 1.58 -9.34
N SER A 12 -0.49 2.22 -10.46
CA SER A 12 -1.61 3.16 -10.50
C SER A 12 -2.92 2.52 -10.97
N THR A 13 -2.85 1.45 -11.76
CA THR A 13 -4.03 0.87 -12.44
C THR A 13 -4.21 -0.62 -12.22
N SER A 14 -3.15 -1.35 -11.86
CA SER A 14 -3.25 -2.80 -11.65
C SER A 14 -3.83 -3.10 -10.27
N PRO A 15 -4.90 -3.93 -10.16
CA PRO A 15 -5.48 -4.26 -8.87
C PRO A 15 -4.49 -5.01 -7.97
N ILE A 16 -4.28 -4.51 -6.75
CA ILE A 16 -3.38 -5.13 -5.75
C ILE A 16 -3.79 -6.57 -5.43
N THR A 17 -5.09 -6.86 -5.45
CA THR A 17 -5.61 -8.22 -5.27
C THR A 17 -5.01 -9.19 -6.28
N GLY A 18 -4.98 -8.85 -7.58
CA GLY A 18 -4.43 -9.73 -8.61
C GLY A 18 -2.91 -9.84 -8.53
N LEU A 19 -2.21 -8.75 -8.18
CA LEU A 19 -0.76 -8.79 -7.96
C LEU A 19 -0.39 -9.65 -6.75
N ALA A 20 -1.22 -9.66 -5.70
CA ALA A 20 -1.00 -10.43 -4.49
C ALA A 20 -1.14 -11.95 -4.71
N GLU A 21 -1.85 -12.40 -5.74
CA GLU A 21 -2.01 -13.85 -6.06
C GLU A 21 -0.67 -14.51 -6.42
N ALA A 22 0.27 -13.76 -6.99
CA ALA A 22 1.61 -14.25 -7.28
C ALA A 22 2.53 -14.27 -6.04
N SER A 23 2.10 -13.67 -4.92
CA SER A 23 2.85 -13.65 -3.68
C SER A 23 2.57 -14.91 -2.86
N SER A 24 3.62 -15.51 -2.31
CA SER A 24 3.49 -16.58 -1.30
C SER A 24 2.93 -16.07 0.04
N ARG A 25 2.86 -14.74 0.24
CA ARG A 25 2.43 -14.07 1.47
C ARG A 25 1.45 -12.93 1.16
N PRO A 26 0.25 -13.22 0.64
CA PRO A 26 -0.71 -12.19 0.21
C PRO A 26 -1.20 -11.31 1.37
N ALA A 27 -1.19 -11.81 2.61
CA ALA A 27 -1.52 -11.03 3.80
C ALA A 27 -0.54 -9.87 4.10
N GLN A 28 0.67 -9.95 3.53
CA GLN A 28 1.75 -8.96 3.67
C GLN A 28 1.97 -8.18 2.37
N PHE A 29 0.99 -8.15 1.46
CA PHE A 29 1.07 -7.44 0.18
C PHE A 29 0.10 -6.26 0.17
N ILE A 30 0.56 -5.07 -0.24
CA ILE A 30 -0.23 -3.83 -0.26
C ILE A 30 0.12 -2.93 -1.44
N GLY A 31 -0.79 -2.03 -1.84
CA GLY A 31 -0.48 -0.94 -2.75
C GLY A 31 0.01 0.28 -1.98
N LEU A 32 1.11 0.87 -2.42
CA LEU A 32 1.61 2.17 -1.96
C LEU A 32 2.00 2.97 -3.20
N HIS A 33 1.04 3.76 -3.69
CA HIS A 33 1.19 4.55 -4.90
C HIS A 33 1.66 5.97 -4.56
N PHE A 34 2.85 6.30 -5.06
CA PHE A 34 3.49 7.60 -4.96
C PHE A 34 3.32 8.37 -6.26
N PHE A 35 2.89 9.62 -6.15
CA PHE A 35 2.77 10.50 -7.30
C PHE A 35 4.11 11.20 -7.58
N SER A 36 4.38 11.49 -8.86
CA SER A 36 5.55 12.25 -9.29
C SER A 36 5.23 13.74 -9.39
N PRO A 37 6.10 14.67 -8.97
CA PRO A 37 7.43 14.45 -8.40
C PRO A 37 7.39 14.19 -6.88
N VAL A 38 8.14 13.17 -6.43
CA VAL A 38 7.99 12.59 -5.07
C VAL A 38 8.51 13.50 -3.94
N ASP A 39 9.30 14.51 -4.28
CA ASP A 39 10.02 15.41 -3.39
C ASP A 39 9.21 16.62 -2.92
N ARG A 40 8.05 16.90 -3.55
CA ARG A 40 7.27 18.13 -3.32
C ARG A 40 5.99 17.97 -2.50
N MET A 41 5.86 16.90 -1.73
CA MET A 41 4.62 16.39 -1.10
C MET A 41 3.64 15.74 -2.09
N PRO A 42 3.94 14.52 -2.55
CA PRO A 42 2.96 13.74 -3.29
C PRO A 42 1.92 13.17 -2.32
N PRO A 43 0.63 13.13 -2.69
CA PRO A 43 -0.30 12.28 -1.99
C PRO A 43 0.21 10.83 -2.02
N VAL A 44 0.00 10.09 -0.93
CA VAL A 44 0.27 8.65 -0.91
C VAL A 44 -1.09 7.97 -0.91
N GLU A 45 -1.30 7.11 -1.89
CA GLU A 45 -2.52 6.30 -1.97
C GLU A 45 -2.19 4.86 -1.55
N ILE A 46 -2.89 4.38 -0.53
CA ILE A 46 -2.82 3.02 -0.03
C ILE A 46 -4.00 2.25 -0.66
N SER A 47 -3.68 1.19 -1.38
CA SER A 47 -4.69 0.30 -1.95
C SER A 47 -4.67 -1.06 -1.28
N ARG A 48 -5.82 -1.49 -0.73
CA ARG A 48 -5.94 -2.76 -0.01
C ARG A 48 -6.28 -3.93 -0.94
N GLY A 49 -5.49 -5.01 -0.89
CA GLY A 49 -5.85 -6.27 -1.53
C GLY A 49 -6.86 -7.08 -0.69
N LYS A 50 -7.64 -7.96 -1.34
CA LYS A 50 -8.67 -8.79 -0.65
C LYS A 50 -8.13 -9.59 0.54
N LEU A 51 -6.89 -10.08 0.43
CA LEU A 51 -6.24 -10.91 1.44
C LEU A 51 -5.30 -10.12 2.35
N THR A 52 -5.12 -8.82 2.10
CA THR A 52 -4.21 -7.97 2.89
C THR A 52 -4.71 -7.87 4.34
N SER A 53 -3.82 -8.15 5.29
CA SER A 53 -4.15 -8.11 6.72
C SER A 53 -4.26 -6.67 7.24
N ASP A 54 -5.02 -6.50 8.32
CA ASP A 54 -5.15 -5.21 9.00
C ASP A 54 -3.81 -4.75 9.61
N GLU A 55 -2.94 -5.67 10.01
CA GLU A 55 -1.58 -5.35 10.48
C GLU A 55 -0.75 -4.71 9.36
N THR A 56 -0.81 -5.26 8.15
CA THR A 56 -0.13 -4.70 6.97
C THR A 56 -0.68 -3.33 6.62
N LEU A 57 -2.01 -3.16 6.68
CA LEU A 57 -2.67 -1.87 6.44
C LEU A 57 -2.23 -0.81 7.47
N ALA A 58 -2.24 -1.16 8.76
CA ALA A 58 -1.83 -0.25 9.83
C ALA A 58 -0.36 0.19 9.70
N LYS A 59 0.52 -0.70 9.24
CA LYS A 59 1.92 -0.37 8.93
C LYS A 59 2.03 0.55 7.72
N ALA A 60 1.19 0.34 6.69
CA ALA A 60 1.14 1.19 5.51
C ALA A 60 0.62 2.61 5.81
N ASP A 61 -0.34 2.74 6.74
CA ASP A 61 -0.86 4.04 7.19
C ASP A 61 0.24 4.96 7.76
N GLY A 62 1.36 4.39 8.24
CA GLY A 62 2.52 5.16 8.69
C GLY A 62 3.25 5.92 7.57
N PHE A 63 3.07 5.51 6.31
CA PHE A 63 3.62 6.21 5.14
C PHE A 63 2.70 7.32 4.62
N CYS A 64 1.46 7.38 5.12
CA CYS A 64 0.53 8.43 4.75
C CYS A 64 0.78 9.70 5.58
N PRO A 65 0.92 10.87 4.95
CA PRO A 65 0.98 12.14 5.65
C PRO A 65 -0.23 12.33 6.59
N ALA A 66 -0.03 12.93 7.75
CA ALA A 66 -1.07 13.07 8.78
C ALA A 66 -2.31 13.82 8.28
N ASP A 67 -2.11 14.74 7.33
CA ASP A 67 -3.13 15.53 6.63
C ASP A 67 -3.97 14.73 5.62
N GLN A 68 -3.59 13.49 5.29
CA GLN A 68 -4.27 12.67 4.26
C GLN A 68 -4.93 11.39 4.80
N LYS A 69 -4.75 11.07 6.08
CA LYS A 69 -5.22 9.83 6.70
C LYS A 69 -6.73 9.59 6.59
N ASP A 70 -7.51 10.68 6.49
CA ASP A 70 -8.98 10.62 6.60
C ASP A 70 -9.71 10.81 5.27
N SER A 71 -9.05 11.35 4.23
CA SER A 71 -9.76 11.92 3.07
C SER A 71 -9.35 11.38 1.71
N ASN A 72 -8.19 10.74 1.55
CA ASN A 72 -7.76 10.23 0.23
C ASN A 72 -6.78 9.04 0.27
N CYS A 73 -6.39 8.57 1.45
CA CYS A 73 -5.30 7.60 1.56
C CYS A 73 -5.72 6.14 1.34
N ARG A 74 -7.01 5.80 1.41
CA ARG A 74 -7.48 4.41 1.36
C ARG A 74 -8.47 4.22 0.22
N GLN A 75 -8.01 3.65 -0.89
CA GLN A 75 -8.85 3.20 -2.01
C GLN A 75 -8.97 1.67 -2.04
#